data_AF-A0A1V9VAN1-F1
#
_entry.id   AF-A0A1V9VAN1-F1
#
_cell.length_a   1.000
_cell.length_b   1.000
_cell.length_c   1.000
_cell.angle_alpha   90.00
_cell.angle_beta   90.00
_cell.angle_gamma   90.00
#
_symmetry.space_group_name_H-M   'P 1'
#
loop_
_entity.id
_entity.type
_entity.pdbx_description
1 polymer ?
#
loop_
_entity_poly.entity_id
_entity_poly.type
_entity_poly.pdbx_seq_one_letter_code
_entity_poly.pdbx_strand_id
1 'polypeptide(L)'
;FGFEAPVLKTSFAGDELFITDYSDIAQAPQDLDKTTVVGIVDHHKLGDITTSAPLECWIRPVGCTNTIVKEMYDYHKVEIPANIAAIMMCAILSDTVIFKSPTCTALDIQVVKELSKICGIEDFGALGMEMFKVKSEVEGTPVRDLVMRDYKNFDMHGFKVGVGQLEVVDGSVFDKIKDDLMEDIKKVKDEQNLHTVALLLTDIMKEGSEVLVVSNDTSIFEKAFNCKLEDGKVWLDGCLSRKKQIIPFLEPAFA
;
A
#
# COMPACT_ATOMS: atom_id res chain seq x y z
N PHE A 1 -2.44 -18.13 10.89
CA PHE A 1 -1.82 -18.18 12.23
C PHE A 1 -2.84 -18.07 13.39
N GLY A 2 -4.06 -18.62 13.24
CA GLY A 2 -5.06 -18.67 14.33
C GLY A 2 -5.72 -17.33 14.69
N PHE A 3 -5.49 -16.27 13.92
CA PHE A 3 -6.19 -14.99 14.09
C PHE A 3 -7.49 -14.97 13.29
N GLU A 4 -8.50 -14.35 13.88
CA GLU A 4 -9.70 -13.91 13.17
C GLU A 4 -9.42 -12.58 12.47
N ALA A 5 -10.20 -12.27 11.43
CA ALA A 5 -10.15 -10.95 10.81
C ALA A 5 -10.54 -9.87 11.84
N PRO A 6 -9.92 -8.68 11.82
CA PRO A 6 -10.34 -7.57 12.66
C PRO A 6 -11.81 -7.21 12.41
N VAL A 7 -12.48 -6.66 13.43
CA VAL A 7 -13.84 -6.17 13.30
C VAL A 7 -13.86 -4.99 12.31
N LEU A 8 -14.69 -5.09 11.27
CA LEU A 8 -14.94 -3.97 10.37
C LEU A 8 -15.75 -2.89 11.11
N LYS A 9 -15.12 -1.74 11.36
CA LYS A 9 -15.75 -0.57 11.97
C LYS A 9 -15.51 0.64 11.07
N THR A 10 -16.57 1.38 10.76
CA THR A 10 -16.55 2.50 9.79
C THR A 10 -16.85 3.86 10.43
N SER A 11 -17.12 3.90 11.74
CA SER A 11 -17.34 5.11 12.53
C SER A 11 -16.67 4.96 13.88
N PHE A 12 -15.93 5.98 14.29
CA PHE A 12 -15.07 6.00 15.48
C PHE A 12 -15.33 7.22 16.39
N ALA A 13 -16.38 8.00 16.14
CA ALA A 13 -16.71 9.19 16.94
C ALA A 13 -16.70 8.89 18.45
N GLY A 14 -15.92 9.66 19.21
CA GLY A 14 -15.73 9.52 20.65
C GLY A 14 -14.63 8.53 21.09
N ASP A 15 -14.04 7.76 20.17
CA ASP A 15 -12.97 6.82 20.49
C ASP A 15 -11.60 7.51 20.62
N GLU A 16 -10.69 6.86 21.35
CA GLU A 16 -9.26 7.10 21.27
C GLU A 16 -8.64 6.19 20.21
N LEU A 17 -7.85 6.76 19.29
CA LEU A 17 -7.29 6.04 18.14
C LEU A 17 -5.76 6.04 18.15
N PHE A 18 -5.21 4.86 17.93
CA PHE A 18 -3.81 4.70 17.54
C PHE A 18 -3.79 4.29 16.06
N ILE A 19 -3.27 5.18 15.21
CA ILE A 19 -3.28 5.01 13.76
C ILE A 19 -2.02 4.26 13.33
N THR A 20 -2.17 3.33 12.39
CA THR A 20 -1.04 2.58 11.82
C THR A 20 -1.09 2.61 10.31
N ASP A 21 0.08 2.76 9.67
CA ASP A 21 0.29 2.62 8.21
C ASP A 21 -0.34 3.71 7.32
N TYR A 22 -0.81 4.81 7.92
CA TYR A 22 -1.17 6.02 7.19
C TYR A 22 -1.18 7.25 8.09
N SER A 23 -1.06 8.42 7.48
CA SER A 23 -1.24 9.71 8.13
C SER A 23 -1.96 10.75 7.26
N ASP A 24 -2.51 10.34 6.12
CA ASP A 24 -3.37 11.17 5.27
C ASP A 24 -4.85 11.03 5.68
N ILE A 25 -5.54 12.15 5.90
CA ILE A 25 -6.96 12.21 6.29
C ILE A 25 -7.87 11.59 5.24
N ALA A 26 -7.47 11.63 3.96
CA ALA A 26 -8.20 11.01 2.86
C ALA A 26 -8.26 9.47 2.97
N GLN A 27 -7.37 8.86 3.75
CA GLN A 27 -7.36 7.42 4.04
C GLN A 27 -8.04 7.09 5.38
N ALA A 28 -8.40 8.09 6.17
CA ALA A 28 -8.98 7.91 7.49
C ALA A 28 -10.51 7.68 7.45
N PRO A 29 -11.12 7.16 8.53
CA PRO A 29 -12.56 7.18 8.71
C PRO A 29 -13.15 8.58 8.58
N GLN A 30 -14.37 8.67 8.04
CA GLN A 30 -15.03 9.96 7.76
C GLN A 30 -15.24 10.84 9.01
N ASP A 31 -15.31 10.23 10.19
CA ASP A 31 -15.53 10.89 11.47
C ASP A 31 -14.27 10.99 12.33
N LEU A 32 -13.08 10.93 11.72
CA LEU A 32 -11.79 11.09 12.42
C LEU A 32 -11.75 12.38 13.26
N ASP A 33 -12.36 13.46 12.77
CA ASP A 33 -12.45 14.76 13.43
C ASP A 33 -13.22 14.73 14.76
N LYS A 34 -14.00 13.67 15.01
CA LYS A 34 -14.75 13.42 16.24
C LYS A 34 -14.05 12.43 17.16
N THR A 35 -12.79 12.09 16.89
CA THR A 35 -12.00 11.13 17.68
C THR A 35 -10.85 11.83 18.40
N THR A 36 -10.21 11.11 19.32
CA THR A 36 -8.94 11.54 19.93
C THR A 36 -7.81 10.67 19.38
N VAL A 37 -6.99 11.20 18.47
CA VAL A 37 -5.80 10.48 17.98
C VAL A 37 -4.71 10.55 19.04
N VAL A 38 -4.39 9.41 19.65
CA VAL A 38 -3.41 9.28 20.74
C VAL A 38 -2.05 8.79 20.26
N GLY A 39 -1.97 8.21 19.05
CA GLY A 39 -0.70 7.88 18.44
C GLY A 39 -0.74 7.55 16.95
N ILE A 40 0.43 7.62 16.31
CA ILE A 40 0.64 7.26 14.89
C ILE A 40 1.94 6.44 14.77
N VAL A 41 1.87 5.28 14.09
CA VAL A 41 3.05 4.50 13.67
C VAL A 41 2.95 4.27 12.17
N ASP A 42 3.86 4.86 11.41
CA ASP A 42 3.74 4.92 9.94
C ASP A 42 5.12 4.89 9.25
N HIS A 43 5.13 4.43 8.01
CA HIS A 43 6.31 4.38 7.15
C HIS A 43 6.15 5.15 5.83
N HIS A 44 5.04 5.87 5.66
CA HIS A 44 4.79 6.77 4.54
C HIS A 44 5.41 8.16 4.80
N LYS A 45 5.22 9.08 3.84
CA LYS A 45 5.40 10.51 4.13
C LYS A 45 4.40 10.92 5.22
N LEU A 46 4.77 11.88 6.05
CA LEU A 46 3.80 12.49 6.97
C LEU A 46 2.69 13.15 6.14
N GLY A 47 1.45 12.73 6.38
CA GLY A 47 0.25 13.29 5.75
C GLY A 47 -0.31 14.52 6.47
N ASP A 48 -1.62 14.72 6.35
CA ASP A 48 -2.36 15.92 6.76
C ASP A 48 -3.29 15.71 7.97
N ILE A 49 -3.20 14.57 8.67
CA ILE A 49 -3.86 14.40 9.97
C ILE A 49 -3.32 15.41 10.98
N THR A 50 -4.23 16.13 11.63
CA THR A 50 -3.92 17.07 12.70
C THR A 50 -4.59 16.64 14.01
N THR A 51 -3.99 17.01 15.14
CA THR A 51 -4.51 16.69 16.48
C THR A 51 -4.64 17.93 17.34
N SER A 52 -5.61 17.92 18.25
CA SER A 52 -5.85 19.01 19.21
C SER A 52 -4.98 18.91 20.47
N ALA A 53 -4.33 17.76 20.68
CA ALA A 53 -3.43 17.48 21.80
C ALA A 53 -2.15 16.77 21.30
N PRO A 54 -1.05 16.83 22.08
CA PRO A 54 0.14 16.02 21.79
C PRO A 54 -0.19 14.52 21.72
N LEU A 55 0.47 13.81 20.81
CA LEU A 55 0.34 12.37 20.60
C LEU A 55 1.72 11.70 20.55
N GLU A 56 1.76 10.37 20.67
CA GLU A 56 2.97 9.58 20.37
C GLU A 56 3.10 9.31 18.88
N CYS A 57 4.27 9.54 18.28
CA CYS A 57 4.45 9.38 16.85
C CYS A 57 5.79 8.72 16.49
N TRP A 58 5.73 7.57 15.80
CA TRP A 58 6.88 6.85 15.27
C TRP A 58 6.77 6.76 13.75
N ILE A 59 7.43 7.69 13.04
CA ILE A 59 7.46 7.69 11.58
C ILE A 59 8.87 7.43 11.10
N ARG A 60 9.07 6.35 10.34
CA ARG A 60 10.40 5.95 9.88
C ARG A 60 10.40 5.57 8.39
N PRO A 61 11.46 5.94 7.65
CA PRO A 61 11.57 5.60 6.24
C PRO A 61 12.04 4.14 6.03
N VAL A 62 11.27 3.17 6.52
CA VAL A 62 11.50 1.72 6.38
C VAL A 62 10.50 1.08 5.41
N GLY A 63 10.73 -0.20 5.09
CA GLY A 63 9.92 -0.95 4.14
C GLY A 63 8.49 -1.17 4.62
N CYS A 64 8.29 -1.46 5.91
CA CYS A 64 7.01 -1.84 6.51
C CYS A 64 6.77 -1.21 7.89
N THR A 65 5.53 -0.85 8.20
CA THR A 65 5.10 -0.37 9.53
C THR A 65 5.39 -1.40 10.64
N ASN A 66 5.28 -2.69 10.35
CA ASN A 66 5.61 -3.74 11.33
C ASN A 66 7.10 -3.84 11.69
N THR A 67 8.00 -3.29 10.86
CA THR A 67 9.41 -3.12 11.22
C THR A 67 9.55 -2.13 12.38
N ILE A 68 8.76 -1.05 12.36
CA ILE A 68 8.71 -0.04 13.44
C ILE A 68 8.05 -0.63 14.68
N VAL A 69 6.93 -1.35 14.51
CA VAL A 69 6.24 -2.03 15.63
C VAL A 69 7.19 -2.99 16.34
N LYS A 70 8.04 -3.72 15.60
CA LYS A 70 9.07 -4.57 16.23
C LYS A 70 10.03 -3.78 17.10
N GLU A 71 10.50 -2.62 16.64
CA GLU A 71 11.36 -1.74 17.45
C GLU A 71 10.63 -1.22 18.70
N MET A 72 9.33 -0.97 18.61
CA MET A 72 8.51 -0.60 19.78
C MET A 72 8.43 -1.75 20.80
N TYR A 73 8.21 -2.99 20.35
CA TYR A 73 8.25 -4.16 21.23
C TYR A 73 9.60 -4.26 21.96
N ASP A 74 10.72 -4.09 21.24
CA ASP A 74 12.05 -4.09 21.85
C ASP A 74 12.23 -2.94 22.86
N TYR A 75 11.84 -1.72 22.47
CA TYR A 75 11.98 -0.52 23.28
C TYR A 75 11.21 -0.65 24.60
N HIS A 76 9.99 -1.16 24.54
CA HIS A 76 9.15 -1.41 25.72
C HIS A 76 9.46 -2.74 26.41
N LYS A 77 10.39 -3.55 25.88
CA LYS A 77 10.80 -4.85 26.42
C LYS A 77 9.63 -5.83 26.57
N VAL A 78 8.74 -5.83 25.58
CA VAL A 78 7.61 -6.75 25.50
C VAL A 78 7.99 -7.92 24.61
N GLU A 79 7.78 -9.15 25.10
CA GLU A 79 8.01 -10.35 24.28
C GLU A 79 6.96 -10.46 23.19
N ILE A 80 7.39 -10.83 21.97
CA ILE A 80 6.49 -11.03 20.83
C ILE A 80 6.05 -12.50 20.79
N PRO A 81 4.75 -12.81 20.92
CA PRO A 81 4.26 -14.18 20.75
C PRO A 81 4.52 -14.72 19.33
N ALA A 82 4.77 -16.02 19.21
CA ALA A 82 5.10 -16.68 17.93
C ALA A 82 4.08 -16.43 16.81
N ASN A 83 2.77 -16.44 17.13
CA ASN A 83 1.72 -16.15 16.17
C ASN A 83 1.72 -14.67 15.72
N ILE A 84 1.95 -13.72 16.63
CA ILE A 84 2.10 -12.29 16.32
C ILE A 84 3.35 -12.08 15.44
N ALA A 85 4.47 -12.70 15.79
CA ALA A 85 5.70 -12.61 15.01
C ALA A 85 5.49 -13.11 13.57
N ALA A 86 4.70 -14.16 13.37
CA ALA A 86 4.39 -14.67 12.05
C ALA A 86 3.60 -13.66 11.20
N ILE A 87 2.55 -13.02 11.74
CA ILE A 87 1.78 -12.01 10.98
C ILE A 87 2.57 -10.71 10.76
N MET A 88 3.40 -10.28 11.72
CA MET A 88 4.32 -9.16 11.54
C MET A 88 5.30 -9.44 10.40
N MET A 89 5.86 -10.65 10.36
CA MET A 89 6.75 -11.09 9.29
C MET A 89 6.04 -11.10 7.93
N CYS A 90 4.82 -11.62 7.86
CA CYS A 90 4.01 -11.59 6.63
C CYS A 90 3.77 -10.16 6.13
N ALA A 91 3.45 -9.22 7.03
CA ALA A 91 3.28 -7.81 6.65
C ALA A 91 4.56 -7.22 6.04
N ILE A 92 5.73 -7.49 6.64
CA ILE A 92 7.00 -7.02 6.10
C ILE A 92 7.29 -7.64 4.73
N LEU A 93 7.06 -8.95 4.58
CA LEU A 93 7.23 -9.64 3.28
C LEU A 93 6.29 -9.07 2.20
N SER A 94 5.06 -8.67 2.57
CA SER A 94 4.09 -8.04 1.68
C SER A 94 4.61 -6.68 1.19
N ASP A 95 4.87 -5.74 2.11
CA ASP A 95 5.24 -4.37 1.74
C ASP A 95 6.59 -4.27 1.02
N THR A 96 7.48 -5.22 1.31
CA THR A 96 8.81 -5.28 0.71
C THR A 96 8.85 -6.14 -0.56
N VAL A 97 7.74 -6.76 -0.96
CA VAL A 97 7.68 -7.68 -2.10
C VAL A 97 8.78 -8.73 -2.02
N ILE A 98 8.85 -9.43 -0.87
CA ILE A 98 9.92 -10.38 -0.55
C ILE A 98 11.31 -9.72 -0.76
N PHE A 99 11.48 -8.53 -0.20
CA PHE A 99 12.69 -7.70 -0.27
C PHE A 99 13.07 -7.14 -1.64
N LYS A 100 12.28 -7.36 -2.69
CA LYS A 100 12.53 -6.80 -4.03
C LYS A 100 12.14 -5.34 -4.16
N SER A 101 11.15 -4.89 -3.37
CA SER A 101 10.69 -3.51 -3.43
C SER A 101 11.81 -2.54 -3.06
N PRO A 102 11.96 -1.41 -3.76
CA PRO A 102 12.95 -0.38 -3.41
C PRO A 102 12.64 0.29 -2.06
N THR A 103 11.49 0.00 -1.45
CA THR A 103 11.15 0.43 -0.09
C THR A 103 11.90 -0.35 0.97
N CYS A 104 12.29 -1.59 0.67
CA CYS A 104 12.95 -2.49 1.60
C CYS A 104 14.29 -1.90 2.06
N THR A 105 14.54 -1.98 3.36
CA THR A 105 15.78 -1.56 4.00
C THR A 105 16.49 -2.77 4.63
N ALA A 106 17.75 -2.58 5.00
CA ALA A 106 18.50 -3.58 5.75
C ALA A 106 17.85 -3.93 7.09
N LEU A 107 17.13 -2.98 7.69
CA LEU A 107 16.41 -3.19 8.94
C LEU A 107 15.21 -4.13 8.74
N ASP A 108 14.43 -3.97 7.66
CA ASP A 108 13.31 -4.88 7.37
C ASP A 108 13.79 -6.34 7.24
N ILE A 109 14.91 -6.55 6.53
CA ILE A 109 15.54 -7.87 6.37
C ILE A 109 16.01 -8.43 7.72
N GLN A 110 16.61 -7.59 8.56
CA GLN A 110 17.04 -7.97 9.90
C GLN A 110 15.83 -8.39 10.75
N VAL A 111 14.77 -7.58 10.76
CA VAL A 111 13.55 -7.85 11.54
C VAL A 111 12.89 -9.15 11.09
N VAL A 112 12.77 -9.42 9.77
CA VAL A 112 12.23 -10.71 9.30
C VAL A 112 13.10 -11.89 9.78
N LYS A 113 14.43 -11.77 9.78
CA LYS A 113 15.32 -12.81 10.32
C LYS A 113 15.18 -13.03 11.83
N GLU A 114 14.74 -12.04 12.57
CA GLU A 114 14.46 -12.15 14.01
C GLU A 114 13.08 -12.75 14.25
N LEU A 115 12.05 -12.25 13.56
CA LEU A 115 10.67 -12.75 13.65
C LEU A 115 10.55 -14.20 13.19
N SER A 116 11.27 -14.61 12.14
CA SER A 116 11.33 -16.01 11.67
C SER A 116 11.81 -16.97 12.75
N LYS A 117 12.80 -16.56 13.56
CA LYS A 117 13.25 -17.36 14.71
C LYS A 117 12.20 -17.46 15.80
N ILE A 118 11.48 -16.37 16.08
CA ILE A 118 10.43 -16.32 17.10
C ILE A 118 9.24 -17.20 16.71
N CYS A 119 8.82 -17.17 15.44
CA CYS A 119 7.71 -17.97 14.95
C CYS A 119 8.07 -19.38 14.46
N GLY A 120 9.37 -19.71 14.38
CA GLY A 120 9.85 -21.02 13.93
C GLY A 120 9.69 -21.28 12.43
N ILE A 121 9.71 -20.24 11.60
CA ILE A 121 9.54 -20.31 10.14
C ILE A 121 10.84 -19.91 9.46
N GLU A 122 11.71 -20.87 9.15
CA GLU A 122 13.02 -20.60 8.54
C GLU A 122 12.91 -20.19 7.06
N ASP A 123 12.00 -20.83 6.31
CA ASP A 123 11.76 -20.52 4.89
C ASP A 123 10.64 -19.48 4.72
N PHE A 124 10.91 -18.27 5.22
CA PHE A 124 10.00 -17.14 5.05
C PHE A 124 9.87 -16.69 3.58
N GLY A 125 10.83 -17.07 2.72
CA GLY A 125 10.76 -16.81 1.27
C GLY A 125 9.66 -17.63 0.60
N ALA A 126 9.60 -18.94 0.88
CA ALA A 126 8.51 -19.80 0.41
C ALA A 126 7.16 -19.33 0.95
N LEU A 127 7.06 -18.99 2.24
CA LEU A 127 5.84 -18.43 2.83
C LEU A 127 5.41 -17.14 2.12
N GLY A 128 6.36 -16.23 1.85
CA GLY A 128 6.10 -15.00 1.10
C GLY A 128 5.54 -15.29 -0.29
N MET A 129 6.14 -16.24 -1.01
CA MET A 129 5.65 -16.66 -2.33
C MET A 129 4.25 -17.28 -2.28
N GLU A 130 3.93 -18.10 -1.28
CA GLU A 130 2.59 -18.64 -1.07
C GLU A 130 1.57 -17.52 -0.79
N MET A 131 1.93 -16.57 0.07
CA MET A 131 1.10 -15.40 0.38
C MET A 131 0.83 -14.57 -0.89
N PHE A 132 1.84 -14.31 -1.71
CA PHE A 132 1.66 -13.58 -2.97
C PHE A 132 0.81 -14.36 -3.97
N LYS A 133 0.94 -15.69 -4.06
CA LYS A 133 0.04 -16.50 -4.91
C LYS A 133 -1.42 -16.30 -4.52
N VAL A 134 -1.74 -16.36 -3.23
CA VAL A 134 -3.10 -16.11 -2.72
C VAL A 134 -3.52 -14.66 -2.93
N LYS A 135 -2.66 -13.69 -2.62
CA LYS A 135 -2.92 -12.25 -2.84
C LYS A 135 -3.15 -11.92 -4.32
N SER A 136 -2.48 -12.64 -5.21
CA SER A 136 -2.53 -12.46 -6.67
C SER A 136 -3.71 -13.17 -7.35
N GLU A 137 -4.59 -13.82 -6.58
CA GLU A 137 -5.76 -14.47 -7.16
C GLU A 137 -6.70 -13.41 -7.73
N VAL A 138 -6.76 -13.42 -9.07
CA VAL A 138 -7.61 -12.56 -9.89
C VAL A 138 -8.83 -13.32 -10.43
N GLU A 139 -8.68 -14.61 -10.68
CA GLU A 139 -9.74 -15.44 -11.25
C GLU A 139 -10.90 -15.57 -10.25
N GLY A 140 -12.12 -15.35 -10.72
CA GLY A 140 -13.33 -15.40 -9.89
C GLY A 140 -13.53 -14.20 -8.95
N THR A 141 -12.57 -13.27 -8.86
CA THR A 141 -12.76 -12.04 -8.08
C THR A 141 -13.48 -10.98 -8.94
N PRO A 142 -14.52 -10.30 -8.42
CA PRO A 142 -15.12 -9.17 -9.12
C PRO A 142 -14.10 -8.07 -9.43
N VAL A 143 -14.16 -7.50 -10.64
CA VAL A 143 -13.21 -6.48 -11.11
C VAL A 143 -13.13 -5.27 -10.17
N ARG A 144 -14.28 -4.82 -9.65
CA ARG A 144 -14.33 -3.72 -8.67
C ARG A 144 -13.54 -4.05 -7.40
N ASP A 145 -13.63 -5.27 -6.91
CA ASP A 145 -12.91 -5.70 -5.71
C ASP A 145 -11.40 -5.75 -5.97
N LEU A 146 -10.98 -6.09 -7.21
CA LEU A 146 -9.59 -5.99 -7.63
C LEU A 146 -9.10 -4.53 -7.65
N VAL A 147 -9.83 -3.65 -8.33
CA VAL A 147 -9.47 -2.22 -8.43
C VAL A 147 -9.34 -1.57 -7.05
N MET A 148 -10.22 -1.93 -6.11
CA MET A 148 -10.26 -1.36 -4.77
C MET A 148 -9.35 -2.07 -3.75
N ARG A 149 -8.71 -3.20 -4.11
CA ARG A 149 -7.96 -4.08 -3.19
C ARG A 149 -6.83 -3.36 -2.45
N ASP A 150 -6.02 -2.60 -3.17
CA ASP A 150 -5.00 -1.68 -2.61
C ASP A 150 -5.11 -0.33 -3.30
N TYR A 151 -6.26 0.31 -3.11
CA TYR A 151 -6.58 1.61 -3.66
C TYR A 151 -6.46 2.71 -2.61
N LYS A 152 -5.73 3.78 -2.93
CA LYS A 152 -5.60 4.95 -2.07
C LYS A 152 -5.95 6.22 -2.83
N ASN A 153 -6.67 7.11 -2.15
CA ASN A 153 -6.96 8.46 -2.62
C ASN A 153 -5.93 9.44 -2.07
N PHE A 154 -5.57 10.41 -2.91
CA PHE A 154 -4.60 11.46 -2.62
C PHE A 154 -5.17 12.81 -3.05
N ASP A 155 -4.83 13.85 -2.30
CA ASP A 155 -4.93 15.24 -2.77
C ASP A 155 -3.56 15.65 -3.32
N MET A 156 -3.50 15.98 -4.60
CA MET A 156 -2.28 16.45 -5.27
C MET A 156 -2.53 17.89 -5.74
N HIS A 157 -2.17 18.85 -4.89
CA HIS A 157 -2.36 20.29 -5.15
C HIS A 157 -3.83 20.67 -5.46
N GLY A 158 -4.78 20.10 -4.71
CA GLY A 158 -6.22 20.32 -4.89
C GLY A 158 -6.88 19.45 -5.96
N PHE A 159 -6.11 18.64 -6.68
CA PHE A 159 -6.64 17.62 -7.58
C PHE A 159 -6.79 16.29 -6.86
N LYS A 160 -7.97 15.68 -6.96
CA LYS A 160 -8.22 14.35 -6.42
C LYS A 160 -7.63 13.29 -7.35
N VAL A 161 -6.73 12.48 -6.83
CA VAL A 161 -6.04 11.43 -7.58
C VAL A 161 -6.18 10.10 -6.85
N GLY A 162 -6.58 9.06 -7.58
CA GLY A 162 -6.66 7.71 -7.05
C GLY A 162 -5.54 6.82 -7.61
N VAL A 163 -4.87 6.05 -6.75
CA VAL A 163 -3.83 5.12 -7.18
C VAL A 163 -4.03 3.75 -6.55
N GLY A 164 -4.36 2.78 -7.40
CA GLY A 164 -4.46 1.36 -7.07
C GLY A 164 -3.19 0.58 -7.40
N GLN A 165 -2.96 -0.54 -6.71
CA GLN A 165 -1.90 -1.48 -7.04
C GLN A 165 -2.39 -2.94 -6.91
N LEU A 166 -2.02 -3.78 -7.89
CA LEU A 166 -2.27 -5.22 -7.90
C LEU A 166 -0.95 -5.93 -8.17
N GLU A 167 -0.39 -6.59 -7.17
CA GLU A 167 0.85 -7.35 -7.31
C GLU A 167 0.57 -8.84 -7.56
N VAL A 168 1.20 -9.35 -8.60
CA VAL A 168 1.09 -10.74 -9.03
C VAL A 168 2.46 -11.33 -9.27
N VAL A 169 2.58 -12.65 -9.14
CA VAL A 169 3.83 -13.35 -9.43
C VAL A 169 4.15 -13.26 -10.93
N ASP A 170 3.15 -13.38 -11.80
CA ASP A 170 3.26 -13.27 -13.25
C ASP A 170 2.13 -12.39 -13.79
N GLY A 171 2.49 -11.32 -14.50
CA GLY A 171 1.55 -10.32 -15.03
C GLY A 171 0.57 -10.87 -16.08
N SER A 172 0.85 -12.03 -16.69
CA SER A 172 -0.03 -12.63 -17.72
C SER A 172 -1.44 -12.96 -17.22
N VAL A 173 -1.62 -13.05 -15.89
CA VAL A 173 -2.95 -13.24 -15.28
C VAL A 173 -3.90 -12.08 -15.58
N PHE A 174 -3.38 -10.88 -15.88
CA PHE A 174 -4.19 -9.71 -16.20
C PHE A 174 -4.65 -9.66 -17.66
N ASP A 175 -4.03 -10.41 -18.57
CA ASP A 175 -4.27 -10.27 -20.02
C ASP A 175 -5.74 -10.46 -20.41
N LYS A 176 -6.49 -11.26 -19.64
CA LYS A 176 -7.92 -11.51 -19.87
C LYS A 176 -8.87 -10.49 -19.22
N ILE A 177 -8.39 -9.68 -18.28
CA ILE A 177 -9.23 -8.77 -17.47
C ILE A 177 -8.78 -7.31 -17.57
N LYS A 178 -7.72 -7.02 -18.32
CA LYS A 178 -7.11 -5.68 -18.43
C LYS A 178 -8.09 -4.64 -18.95
N ASP A 179 -8.91 -5.00 -19.93
CA ASP A 179 -9.89 -4.07 -20.50
C ASP A 179 -11.05 -3.83 -19.51
N ASP A 180 -11.49 -4.86 -18.76
CA ASP A 180 -12.47 -4.69 -17.70
C ASP A 180 -11.94 -3.81 -16.56
N LEU A 181 -10.65 -3.99 -16.18
CA LEU A 181 -9.97 -3.14 -15.20
C LEU A 181 -9.93 -1.68 -15.67
N MET A 182 -9.59 -1.45 -16.94
CA MET A 182 -9.58 -0.12 -17.55
C MET A 182 -10.97 0.54 -17.53
N GLU A 183 -12.02 -0.22 -17.85
CA GLU A 183 -13.39 0.26 -17.77
C GLU A 183 -13.82 0.59 -16.34
N ASP A 184 -13.42 -0.23 -15.37
CA ASP A 184 -13.79 -0.02 -13.97
C ASP A 184 -13.05 1.18 -13.35
N ILE A 185 -11.76 1.38 -13.62
CA ILE A 185 -11.05 2.58 -13.13
C ILE A 185 -11.62 3.87 -13.73
N LYS A 186 -12.19 3.81 -14.94
CA LYS A 186 -12.94 4.94 -15.52
C LYS A 186 -14.22 5.22 -14.72
N LYS A 187 -14.98 4.19 -14.35
CA LYS A 187 -16.17 4.33 -13.49
C LYS A 187 -15.78 4.90 -12.12
N VAL A 188 -14.73 4.38 -11.49
CA VAL A 188 -14.20 4.90 -10.21
C VAL A 188 -13.87 6.39 -10.32
N LYS A 189 -13.18 6.78 -11.39
CA LYS A 189 -12.83 8.19 -11.65
C LYS A 189 -14.08 9.07 -11.70
N ASP A 190 -15.11 8.64 -12.42
CA ASP A 190 -16.35 9.40 -12.59
C ASP A 190 -17.18 9.43 -11.29
N GLU A 191 -17.32 8.30 -10.59
CA GLU A 191 -18.06 8.16 -9.33
C GLU A 191 -17.46 9.03 -8.20
N GLN A 192 -16.14 9.08 -8.12
CA GLN A 192 -15.42 9.82 -7.07
C GLN A 192 -15.00 11.23 -7.49
N ASN A 193 -15.36 11.63 -8.73
CA ASN A 193 -14.99 12.91 -9.33
C ASN A 193 -13.48 13.19 -9.24
N LEU A 194 -12.69 12.20 -9.68
CA LEU A 194 -11.23 12.24 -9.66
C LEU A 194 -10.69 12.86 -10.95
N HIS A 195 -9.57 13.58 -10.83
CA HIS A 195 -8.81 14.07 -11.97
C HIS A 195 -8.13 12.91 -12.70
N THR A 196 -7.45 12.04 -11.96
CA THR A 196 -6.68 10.91 -12.48
C THR A 196 -6.90 9.68 -11.63
N VAL A 197 -7.04 8.52 -12.27
CA VAL A 197 -6.91 7.21 -11.65
C VAL A 197 -5.79 6.45 -12.34
N ALA A 198 -4.84 5.93 -11.56
CA ALA A 198 -3.80 5.04 -12.03
C ALA A 198 -3.91 3.68 -11.32
N LEU A 199 -3.80 2.57 -12.06
CA LEU A 199 -3.76 1.23 -11.51
C LEU A 199 -2.47 0.54 -11.94
N LEU A 200 -1.63 0.19 -10.97
CA LEU A 200 -0.38 -0.52 -11.19
C LEU A 200 -0.66 -2.02 -11.22
N LEU A 201 -0.38 -2.66 -12.35
CA LEU A 201 -0.36 -4.10 -12.52
C LEU A 201 1.09 -4.58 -12.38
N THR A 202 1.49 -4.89 -11.15
CA THR A 202 2.89 -5.18 -10.79
C THR A 202 3.23 -6.65 -10.99
N ASP A 203 4.23 -6.93 -11.83
CA ASP A 203 4.79 -8.26 -12.07
C ASP A 203 6.07 -8.43 -11.24
N ILE A 204 6.00 -9.28 -10.21
CA ILE A 204 7.10 -9.50 -9.25
C ILE A 204 8.30 -10.22 -9.90
N MET A 205 8.06 -11.04 -10.93
CA MET A 205 9.10 -11.79 -11.61
C MET A 205 9.83 -10.94 -12.66
N LYS A 206 9.11 -10.05 -13.35
CA LYS A 206 9.69 -9.09 -14.29
C LYS A 206 10.19 -7.80 -13.64
N GLU A 207 9.88 -7.61 -12.35
CA GLU A 207 10.31 -6.47 -11.54
C GLU A 207 9.88 -5.12 -12.15
N GLY A 208 8.63 -5.03 -12.60
CA GLY A 208 8.06 -3.81 -13.16
C GLY A 208 6.54 -3.81 -13.13
N SER A 209 5.94 -2.71 -13.56
CA SER A 209 4.48 -2.56 -13.59
C SER A 209 3.99 -2.06 -14.93
N GLU A 210 2.92 -2.66 -15.43
CA GLU A 210 2.08 -2.00 -16.44
C GLU A 210 1.10 -1.09 -15.71
N VAL A 211 1.06 0.18 -16.06
CA VAL A 211 0.18 1.16 -15.41
C VAL A 211 -0.97 1.48 -16.36
N LEU A 212 -2.19 1.24 -15.88
CA LEU A 212 -3.41 1.70 -16.54
C LEU A 212 -3.76 3.09 -16.00
N VAL A 213 -3.97 4.06 -16.88
CA VAL A 213 -4.20 5.46 -16.53
C VAL A 213 -5.43 6.00 -17.22
N VAL A 214 -6.38 6.50 -16.43
CA VAL A 214 -7.50 7.32 -16.91
C VAL A 214 -7.37 8.70 -16.28
N SER A 215 -7.26 9.74 -17.10
CA SER A 215 -7.01 11.11 -16.66
C SER A 215 -7.82 12.12 -17.45
N ASN A 216 -8.18 13.25 -16.82
CA ASN A 216 -8.69 14.42 -17.53
C ASN A 216 -7.61 15.07 -18.40
N ASP A 217 -6.35 14.99 -17.96
CA ASP A 217 -5.16 15.43 -18.69
C ASP A 217 -4.06 14.36 -18.53
N THR A 218 -3.79 13.61 -19.59
CA THR A 218 -2.77 12.56 -19.59
C THR A 218 -1.35 13.12 -19.63
N SER A 219 -1.17 14.38 -20.08
CA SER A 219 0.15 14.99 -20.24
C SER A 219 0.87 15.19 -18.90
N ILE A 220 0.11 15.34 -17.80
CA ILE A 220 0.64 15.42 -16.44
C ILE A 220 1.38 14.12 -16.09
N PHE A 221 0.74 12.97 -16.30
CA PHE A 221 1.34 11.66 -16.03
C PHE A 221 2.53 11.39 -16.96
N GLU A 222 2.37 11.64 -18.26
CA GLU A 222 3.43 11.46 -19.25
C GLU A 222 4.67 12.29 -18.93
N LYS A 223 4.50 13.54 -18.48
CA LYS A 223 5.58 14.42 -18.02
C LYS A 223 6.23 13.89 -16.75
N ALA A 224 5.44 13.45 -15.76
CA ALA A 224 5.94 12.93 -14.49
C ALA A 224 6.90 11.75 -14.67
N PHE A 225 6.61 10.87 -15.62
CA PHE A 225 7.38 9.65 -15.87
C PHE A 225 8.22 9.67 -17.15
N ASN A 226 8.26 10.81 -17.84
CA ASN A 226 8.92 10.98 -19.14
C ASN A 226 8.58 9.82 -20.11
N CYS A 227 7.29 9.52 -20.22
CA CYS A 227 6.77 8.40 -21.00
C CYS A 227 5.68 8.86 -21.97
N LYS A 228 5.17 7.92 -22.78
CA LYS A 228 3.95 8.10 -23.56
C LYS A 228 2.96 7.02 -23.19
N LEU A 229 1.70 7.39 -23.03
CA LEU A 229 0.62 6.45 -22.83
C LEU A 229 0.12 5.96 -24.19
N GLU A 230 0.07 4.65 -24.36
CA GLU A 230 -0.55 3.99 -25.51
C GLU A 230 -1.89 3.41 -25.05
N ASP A 231 -3.00 3.96 -25.54
CA ASP A 231 -4.37 3.60 -25.11
C ASP A 231 -4.57 3.63 -23.58
N GLY A 232 -3.96 4.62 -22.93
CA GLY A 232 -4.00 4.78 -21.47
C GLY A 232 -3.10 3.80 -20.71
N LYS A 233 -2.16 3.12 -21.38
CA LYS A 233 -1.29 2.10 -20.78
C LYS A 233 0.18 2.47 -20.97
N VAL A 234 1.03 2.08 -20.02
CA VAL A 234 2.50 2.20 -20.14
C VAL A 234 3.19 1.15 -19.27
N TRP A 235 4.30 0.59 -19.74
CA TRP A 235 5.20 -0.22 -18.93
C TRP A 235 6.24 0.66 -18.23
N LEU A 236 6.35 0.54 -16.90
CA LEU A 236 7.38 1.18 -16.10
C LEU A 236 8.32 0.12 -15.53
N ASP A 237 9.52 0.05 -16.13
CA ASP A 237 10.59 -0.86 -15.71
C ASP A 237 11.08 -0.54 -14.29
N GLY A 238 11.28 -1.55 -13.46
CA GLY A 238 11.70 -1.36 -12.07
C GLY A 238 10.60 -0.84 -11.14
N CYS A 239 9.41 -0.49 -11.64
CA CYS A 239 8.34 0.10 -10.83
C CYS A 239 7.60 -0.98 -10.02
N LEU A 240 7.86 -1.01 -8.70
CA LEU A 240 7.26 -1.95 -7.76
C LEU A 240 6.52 -1.25 -6.61
N SER A 241 6.72 0.05 -6.43
CA SER A 241 6.22 0.78 -5.26
C SER A 241 5.46 2.04 -5.64
N ARG A 242 4.15 2.07 -5.35
CA ARG A 242 3.36 3.31 -5.36
C ARG A 242 4.04 4.43 -4.55
N LYS A 243 4.42 4.17 -3.29
CA LYS A 243 4.93 5.20 -2.37
C LYS A 243 6.30 5.78 -2.72
N LYS A 244 7.20 5.00 -3.31
CA LYS A 244 8.55 5.49 -3.67
C LYS A 244 8.68 5.89 -5.14
N GLN A 245 7.92 5.28 -6.03
CA GLN A 245 8.15 5.39 -7.48
C GLN A 245 6.98 6.00 -8.23
N ILE A 246 5.79 6.16 -7.63
CA ILE A 246 4.66 6.84 -8.26
C ILE A 246 4.39 8.18 -7.58
N ILE A 247 4.01 8.16 -6.31
CA ILE A 247 3.53 9.35 -5.60
C ILE A 247 4.55 10.50 -5.62
N PRO A 248 5.85 10.30 -5.33
CA PRO A 248 6.82 11.40 -5.29
C PRO A 248 7.11 12.05 -6.65
N PHE A 249 6.78 11.38 -7.76
CA PHE A 249 6.97 11.89 -9.12
C PHE A 249 5.69 12.48 -9.68
N LEU A 250 4.55 11.87 -9.34
CA LEU A 250 3.23 12.31 -9.82
C LEU A 250 2.75 13.56 -9.08
N GLU A 251 2.87 13.61 -7.75
CA GLU A 251 2.44 14.75 -6.92
C GLU A 251 2.99 16.10 -7.41
N PRO A 252 4.32 16.31 -7.61
CA PRO A 252 4.84 17.58 -8.08
C PRO A 252 4.48 17.91 -9.54
N ALA A 253 4.01 16.94 -10.34
CA ALA A 253 3.59 17.20 -11.72
C ALA A 253 2.21 17.89 -11.79
N PHE A 254 1.43 17.83 -10.70
CA PHE A 254 0.17 18.56 -10.54
C PHE A 254 0.34 20.02 -10.08
N ALA A 255 1.57 20.43 -9.73
CA ALA A 255 1.89 21.77 -9.27
C ALA A 255 1.96 22.82 -10.40
#